data_AF-A0A351K0V2-F1
#
_entry.id   AF-A0A351K0V2-F1
#
_cell.length_a   1.000
_cell.length_b   1.000
_cell.length_c   1.000
_cell.angle_alpha   90.00
_cell.angle_beta   90.00
_cell.angle_gamma   90.00
#
_symmetry.space_group_name_H-M   'P 1'
#
loop_
_entity.id
_entity.type
_entity.pdbx_description
1 polymer ?
#
loop_
_entity_poly.entity_id
_entity_poly.type
_entity_poly.pdbx_seq_one_letter_code
_entity_poly.pdbx_strand_id
1 'polypeptide(L)'
;MPWDIQELIHRQANFIRNHQLPSGAIPWYEGGITDPWDHVECAIALDLSGRLDEASRAYRWLREVQNPDGRWWFTSMANHRI
;
A
#
# COMPACT_ATOMS: atom_id res chain seq x y z
N MET A 1 2.24 -31.95 0.64
CA MET A 1 3.04 -30.94 -0.09
C MET A 1 3.37 -29.85 0.90
N PRO A 2 4.62 -29.69 1.35
CA PRO A 2 4.99 -28.50 2.12
C PRO A 2 4.86 -27.29 1.19
N TRP A 3 4.10 -26.29 1.59
CA TRP A 3 4.01 -25.03 0.85
C TRP A 3 5.37 -24.34 0.90
N ASP A 4 5.89 -23.92 -0.25
CA ASP A 4 6.99 -22.97 -0.28
C ASP A 4 6.43 -21.60 0.15
N ILE A 5 6.54 -21.32 1.45
CA ILE A 5 6.03 -20.09 2.07
C ILE A 5 6.75 -18.86 1.52
N GLN A 6 8.03 -18.98 1.16
CA GLN A 6 8.80 -17.87 0.61
C GLN A 6 8.29 -17.50 -0.78
N GLU A 7 8.05 -18.50 -1.62
CA GLU A 7 7.42 -18.28 -2.93
C GLU A 7 6.03 -17.66 -2.78
N LEU A 8 5.23 -18.11 -1.81
CA LEU A 8 3.91 -17.51 -1.56
C LEU A 8 4.03 -16.03 -1.16
N ILE A 9 4.94 -15.68 -0.23
CA ILE A 9 5.18 -14.29 0.18
C ILE A 9 5.59 -13.45 -1.03
N HIS A 10 6.52 -13.94 -1.86
CA HIS A 10 6.96 -13.20 -3.04
C HIS A 10 5.82 -12.95 -4.04
N ARG A 11 4.94 -13.93 -4.25
CA ARG A 11 3.77 -13.76 -5.12
C ARG A 11 2.80 -12.71 -4.59
N GLN A 12 2.50 -12.73 -3.29
CA GLN A 12 1.59 -11.75 -2.69
C GLN A 12 2.18 -10.34 -2.67
N ALA A 13 3.48 -10.21 -2.36
CA ALA A 13 4.17 -8.93 -2.43
C ALA A 13 4.16 -8.34 -3.86
N ASN A 14 4.38 -9.18 -4.87
CA ASN A 14 4.30 -8.75 -6.27
C ASN A 14 2.87 -8.32 -6.66
N PHE A 15 1.84 -9.00 -6.14
CA PHE A 15 0.44 -8.59 -6.34
C PHE A 15 0.18 -7.19 -5.79
N ILE A 16 0.59 -6.93 -4.54
CA ILE A 16 0.46 -5.61 -3.90
C ILE A 16 1.21 -4.54 -4.70
N ARG A 17 2.47 -4.81 -5.06
CA ARG A 17 3.31 -3.91 -5.87
C ARG A 17 2.63 -3.53 -7.19
N ASN A 18 2.01 -4.49 -7.87
CA ASN A 18 1.37 -4.24 -9.16
C ASN A 18 0.08 -3.41 -9.05
N HIS A 19 -0.52 -3.32 -7.86
CA HIS A 19 -1.68 -2.47 -7.58
C HIS A 19 -1.28 -1.07 -7.07
N GLN A 20 -0.01 -0.85 -6.71
CA GLN A 20 0.45 0.45 -6.25
C GLN A 20 0.45 1.47 -7.41
N LEU A 21 -0.21 2.61 -7.19
CA LEU A 21 -0.23 3.73 -8.11
C LEU A 21 1.09 4.51 -8.08
N PRO A 22 1.41 5.31 -9.12
CA PRO A 22 2.60 6.16 -9.13
C PRO A 22 2.68 7.15 -7.95
N SER A 23 1.54 7.55 -7.37
CA SER A 23 1.46 8.39 -6.16
C SER A 23 1.94 7.67 -4.89
N GLY A 24 2.10 6.35 -4.94
CA GLY A 24 2.38 5.50 -3.77
C GLY A 24 1.13 4.87 -3.16
N ALA A 25 -0.07 5.37 -3.48
CA ALA A 25 -1.36 4.82 -3.03
C ALA A 25 -1.56 3.36 -3.47
N ILE A 26 -2.16 2.54 -2.61
CA ILE A 26 -2.52 1.14 -2.86
C ILE A 26 -4.04 1.02 -2.63
N PRO A 27 -4.87 1.19 -3.66
CA PRO A 27 -6.32 1.12 -3.53
C PRO A 27 -6.81 -0.32 -3.37
N TRP A 28 -8.05 -0.48 -2.88
CA TRP A 28 -8.71 -1.79 -2.77
C TRP A 28 -8.79 -2.55 -4.11
N TYR A 29 -9.00 -1.80 -5.18
CA TYR A 29 -9.04 -2.28 -6.56
C TYR A 29 -8.66 -1.14 -7.50
N GLU A 30 -8.33 -1.46 -8.75
CA GLU A 30 -7.94 -0.47 -9.74
C GLU A 30 -9.02 0.60 -9.96
N GLY A 31 -8.65 1.87 -9.82
CA GLY A 31 -9.58 3.01 -9.90
C GLY A 31 -10.51 3.18 -8.68
N GLY A 32 -10.35 2.36 -7.65
CA GLY A 32 -11.12 2.42 -6.41
C GLY A 32 -10.63 3.46 -5.41
N ILE A 33 -11.17 3.34 -4.20
CA ILE A 33 -10.76 4.12 -3.04
C ILE A 33 -9.54 3.50 -2.36
N THR A 34 -8.82 4.34 -1.61
CA THR A 34 -7.74 3.93 -0.72
C THR A 34 -8.18 4.18 0.71
N ASP A 35 -8.31 3.11 1.49
CA ASP A 35 -8.45 3.15 2.95
C ASP A 35 -7.04 3.18 3.57
N PRO A 36 -6.76 4.05 4.55
CA PRO A 36 -5.44 4.20 5.14
C PRO A 36 -4.98 2.97 5.93
N TRP A 37 -5.89 2.15 6.46
CA TRP A 37 -5.55 0.95 7.23
C TRP A 37 -5.14 -0.20 6.30
N ASP A 38 -5.96 -0.52 5.31
CA ASP A 38 -5.62 -1.54 4.31
C ASP A 38 -4.34 -1.15 3.54
N HIS A 39 -4.18 0.15 3.27
CA HIS A 39 -2.98 0.69 2.64
C HIS A 39 -1.74 0.55 3.53
N VAL A 40 -1.81 0.82 4.83
CA VAL A 40 -0.64 0.65 5.72
C VAL A 40 -0.27 -0.82 5.91
N GLU A 41 -1.24 -1.72 5.92
CA GLU A 41 -0.98 -3.17 5.96
C GLU A 41 -0.25 -3.63 4.68
N CYS A 42 -0.65 -3.11 3.52
CA CYS A 42 0.08 -3.34 2.27
C CYS A 42 1.51 -2.79 2.33
N ALA A 43 1.72 -1.61 2.91
CA ALA A 43 3.04 -1.02 3.10
C ALA A 43 3.94 -1.90 3.99
N ILE A 44 3.40 -2.44 5.08
CA ILE A 44 4.11 -3.37 5.98
C ILE A 44 4.46 -4.67 5.24
N ALA A 45 3.53 -5.23 4.46
CA ALA A 45 3.79 -6.43 3.67
C ALA A 45 4.90 -6.24 2.63
N LEU A 46 4.95 -5.07 1.97
CA LEU A 46 6.03 -4.70 1.05
C LEU A 46 7.37 -4.59 1.79
N ASP A 47 7.39 -3.98 2.97
CA ASP A 47 8.60 -3.81 3.79
C ASP A 47 9.17 -5.16 4.25
N LEU A 48 8.32 -6.00 4.85
CA LEU A 48 8.69 -7.33 5.34
C LEU A 48 9.12 -8.31 4.22
N SER A 49 8.68 -8.06 2.99
CA SER A 49 9.10 -8.83 1.82
C SER A 49 10.30 -8.21 1.09
N GLY A 50 10.89 -7.13 1.59
CA GLY A 50 12.08 -6.50 0.99
C GLY A 50 11.81 -5.61 -0.22
N ARG A 51 10.56 -5.18 -0.44
CA ARG A 51 10.17 -4.21 -1.49
C ARG A 51 10.23 -2.80 -0.95
N LEU A 52 11.44 -2.40 -0.54
CA LEU A 52 11.67 -1.21 0.29
C LEU A 52 11.30 0.10 -0.42
N ASP A 53 11.48 0.18 -1.74
CA ASP A 53 11.13 1.38 -2.51
C ASP A 53 9.61 1.56 -2.61
N GLU A 54 8.88 0.48 -2.90
CA GLU A 54 7.42 0.44 -2.90
C GLU A 54 6.86 0.78 -1.51
N ALA A 55 7.39 0.17 -0.45
CA ALA A 55 6.98 0.43 0.93
C ALA A 55 7.20 1.91 1.30
N SER A 56 8.38 2.46 0.96
CA SER A 56 8.71 3.87 1.22
C SER A 56 7.74 4.83 0.52
N ARG A 57 7.33 4.54 -0.71
CA ARG A 57 6.31 5.34 -1.41
C ARG A 57 4.95 5.25 -0.73
N ALA A 58 4.54 4.05 -0.30
CA ALA A 58 3.28 3.85 0.39
C ALA A 58 3.22 4.62 1.72
N TYR A 59 4.29 4.61 2.52
CA TYR A 59 4.35 5.38 3.76
C TYR A 59 4.38 6.90 3.52
N ARG A 60 5.06 7.37 2.44
CA ARG A 60 5.04 8.78 2.06
C ARG A 60 3.63 9.23 1.69
N TRP A 61 2.89 8.43 0.92
CA TRP A 61 1.50 8.74 0.60
C TRP A 61 0.64 8.89 1.86
N LEU A 62 0.74 7.97 2.82
CA LEU A 62 0.01 8.08 4.10
C LEU A 62 0.28 9.38 4.84
N ARG A 63 1.55 9.78 4.89
CA ARG A 63 1.97 11.05 5.50
C ARG A 63 1.36 12.26 4.79
N GLU A 64 1.31 12.22 3.46
CA GLU A 64 0.79 13.30 2.63
C GLU A 64 -0.73 13.47 2.76
N VAL A 65 -1.47 12.38 2.95
CA VAL A 65 -2.93 12.40 3.10
C VAL A 65 -3.41 12.48 4.56
N GLN A 66 -2.49 12.55 5.52
CA GLN A 66 -2.83 12.70 6.94
C GLN A 66 -3.40 14.10 7.20
N ASN A 67 -4.51 14.17 7.94
CA ASN A 67 -5.09 15.44 8.35
C ASN A 67 -4.18 16.17 9.35
N PRO A 68 -4.28 17.51 9.49
CA PRO A 68 -3.48 18.27 10.44
C PRO A 68 -3.64 17.84 11.91
N ASP A 69 -4.75 17.20 12.26
CA ASP A 69 -5.02 16.67 13.60
C ASP A 69 -4.44 15.25 13.83
N GLY A 70 -3.69 14.73 12.85
CA GLY A 70 -3.05 13.42 12.89
C GLY A 70 -3.96 12.25 12.51
N ARG A 71 -5.23 12.49 12.17
CA ARG A 71 -6.18 11.46 11.74
C ARG A 71 -6.12 11.23 10.24
N TRP A 72 -6.76 10.16 9.80
CA TRP A 72 -7.10 9.95 8.39
C TRP A 72 -8.61 9.83 8.23
N TRP A 73 -9.09 10.16 7.03
CA TRP A 73 -10.43 9.78 6.62
C TRP A 73 -10.52 8.27 6.44
N PHE A 74 -11.71 7.70 6.62
CA PHE A 74 -11.95 6.27 6.38
C PHE A 74 -11.53 5.89 4.96
N THR A 75 -11.82 6.72 3.96
CA THR A 75 -11.39 6.47 2.58
C THR A 75 -10.99 7.77 1.91
N SER A 76 -10.06 7.66 0.95
CA SER A 76 -9.63 8.74 0.07
C SER A 76 -9.69 8.29 -1.38
N MET A 77 -9.88 9.21 -2.34
CA MET A 77 -9.72 8.84 -3.74
C MET A 77 -8.24 8.61 -4.03
N ALA A 78 -7.91 7.43 -4.57
CA ALA A 78 -6.53 7.02 -4.84
C ALA A 78 -5.79 7.97 -5.81
N ASN A 79 -6.55 8.74 -6.58
CA ASN A 79 -6.08 9.68 -7.61
C ASN A 79 -6.00 11.14 -7.14
N HIS A 80 -6.20 11.44 -5.85
CA HIS A 80 -5.97 12.80 -5.36
C HIS A 80 -4.47 13.09 -5.36
N ARG A 81 -4.03 13.60 -6.51
CA ARG A 81 -2.88 14.49 -6.65
C ARG A 81 -3.03 15.62 -5.64
N ILE A 82 -1.98 15.85 -4.88
CA ILE A 82 -1.54 17.21 -4.62
C ILE A 82 -0.98 17.76 -5.94
#